data_AF-A0A813IEC5-F1
#
_entry.id   AF-A0A813IEC5-F1
#
_cell.length_a   1.000
_cell.length_b   1.000
_cell.length_c   1.000
_cell.angle_alpha   90.00
_cell.angle_beta   90.00
_cell.angle_gamma   90.00
#
_symmetry.space_group_name_H-M   'P 1'
#
loop_
_entity.id
_entity.type
_entity.pdbx_description
1 polymer ?
#
loop_
_entity_poly.entity_id
_entity_poly.type
_entity_poly.pdbx_seq_one_letter_code
_entity_poly.pdbx_strand_id
1 'polypeptide(L)'
;MQSGYPQSEANGYGAAYQPGYGGYQDTYAANKSPFGRNQRKTVNLAALAMCLLLPWLLFTAVFTVHALTMQYDDKDLVQVIDMAAVAWVVLLGYSAFQNWRREDGQPLWYIFLFASSALALFLAITLGNVNYVTNTVPFLDAGNMNDYMNVSPKEYKGNQLMDVGRIHFSADAKLDLTKSMGFKNLDTYCVVPITVGSTAGGPEQLENYDFWAIGTNCCSGHVADFHCGEYNNVAAHAGLRLMK
;
A
#
# COMPACT_ATOMS: atom_id res chain seq x y z
N MET A 1 31.56 -76.89 66.53
CA MET A 1 31.56 -75.59 65.81
C MET A 1 32.12 -74.57 66.80
N GLN A 2 33.34 -74.02 66.69
CA GLN A 2 33.93 -73.24 65.57
C GLN A 2 33.03 -72.07 65.12
N SER A 3 33.53 -70.83 64.94
CA SER A 3 34.80 -70.20 65.36
C SER A 3 34.72 -68.67 65.12
N GLY A 4 35.58 -67.86 65.74
CA GLY A 4 35.90 -66.51 65.25
C GLY A 4 35.61 -65.30 66.16
N TYR A 5 36.63 -64.86 66.89
CA TYR A 5 36.89 -63.43 67.19
C TYR A 5 37.78 -62.87 66.06
N PRO A 6 37.84 -61.53 65.81
CA PRO A 6 38.61 -60.57 66.64
C PRO A 6 37.77 -59.30 66.96
N GLN A 7 38.10 -58.34 67.84
CA GLN A 7 39.32 -57.50 68.01
C GLN A 7 39.76 -56.77 66.72
N SER A 8 40.18 -55.51 66.71
CA SER A 8 39.87 -54.32 67.55
C SER A 8 39.95 -53.09 66.60
N GLU A 9 40.07 -51.80 66.91
CA GLU A 9 40.39 -50.94 68.08
C GLU A 9 39.64 -49.59 67.80
N ALA A 10 39.65 -48.47 68.54
CA ALA A 10 40.46 -47.98 69.66
C ALA A 10 39.68 -46.93 70.49
N ASN A 11 40.39 -46.21 71.38
CA ASN A 11 39.85 -45.16 72.26
C ASN A 11 40.00 -43.74 71.66
N GLY A 12 39.09 -42.80 72.01
CA GLY A 12 39.09 -41.43 71.46
C GLY A 12 38.25 -40.43 72.28
N TYR A 13 38.64 -40.20 73.54
CA TYR A 13 38.05 -39.29 74.55
C TYR A 13 37.43 -37.97 74.05
N GLY A 14 36.35 -37.53 74.71
CA GLY A 14 36.00 -36.09 74.79
C GLY A 14 34.51 -35.76 74.89
N ALA A 15 33.95 -35.73 76.10
CA ALA A 15 32.66 -35.07 76.34
C ALA A 15 32.90 -33.62 76.77
N ALA A 16 32.28 -32.65 76.07
CA ALA A 16 32.24 -31.25 76.45
C ALA A 16 30.89 -30.63 76.04
N TYR A 17 30.40 -29.69 76.85
CA TYR A 17 29.06 -29.09 76.71
C TYR A 17 29.11 -27.75 75.95
N GLN A 18 27.95 -27.35 75.41
CA GLN A 18 27.68 -26.04 74.75
C GLN A 18 27.87 -24.85 75.74
N PRO A 19 27.87 -23.54 75.31
CA PRO A 19 27.23 -22.98 74.11
C PRO A 19 27.99 -21.83 73.37
N GLY A 20 27.39 -21.30 72.28
CA GLY A 20 27.82 -20.02 71.68
C GLY A 20 27.02 -19.62 70.41
N TYR A 21 26.48 -18.40 70.39
CA TYR A 21 25.83 -17.78 69.22
C TYR A 21 26.82 -17.55 68.06
N GLY A 22 26.40 -17.79 66.81
CA GLY A 22 27.15 -17.43 65.60
C GLY A 22 26.37 -17.71 64.31
N GLY A 23 26.43 -16.80 63.34
CA GLY A 23 25.62 -16.87 62.11
C GLY A 23 26.18 -17.78 61.00
N TYR A 24 25.46 -17.78 59.86
CA TYR A 24 25.73 -18.51 58.61
C TYR A 24 25.54 -20.03 58.64
N GLN A 25 24.41 -20.48 58.10
CA GLN A 25 24.29 -21.75 57.38
C GLN A 25 23.64 -21.47 56.02
N ASP A 26 24.35 -21.76 54.93
CA ASP A 26 23.83 -21.67 53.56
C ASP A 26 22.78 -22.75 53.33
N THR A 27 21.50 -22.40 53.48
CA THR A 27 20.39 -23.33 53.26
C THR A 27 20.12 -23.58 51.78
N TYR A 28 20.95 -24.45 51.21
CA TYR A 28 20.67 -25.28 50.04
C TYR A 28 20.11 -24.55 48.81
N ALA A 29 21.00 -24.19 47.88
CA ALA A 29 20.63 -23.91 46.51
C ALA A 29 19.81 -25.09 45.94
N ALA A 30 18.51 -24.90 45.75
CA ALA A 30 17.62 -25.94 45.27
C ALA A 30 17.98 -26.26 43.82
N ASN A 31 18.67 -27.39 43.61
CA ASN A 31 19.16 -27.83 42.30
C ASN A 31 18.00 -27.95 41.30
N LYS A 32 17.83 -26.92 40.47
CA LYS A 32 16.99 -27.01 39.26
C LYS A 32 17.60 -28.09 38.38
N SER A 33 16.89 -29.20 38.22
CA SER A 33 17.39 -30.32 37.44
C SER A 33 17.70 -29.87 36.00
N PRO A 34 18.85 -30.25 35.42
CA PRO A 34 19.19 -29.87 34.04
C PRO A 34 18.20 -30.47 33.03
N PHE A 35 17.52 -31.56 33.42
CA PHE A 35 16.39 -32.16 32.71
C PHE A 35 15.03 -31.60 33.17
N GLY A 36 14.96 -30.29 33.41
CA GLY A 36 13.69 -29.58 33.58
C GLY A 36 12.84 -29.77 32.32
N ARG A 37 11.89 -30.72 32.40
CA ARG A 37 11.08 -31.20 31.26
C ARG A 37 10.32 -30.05 30.64
N ASN A 38 10.89 -29.48 29.57
CA ASN A 38 10.47 -28.22 28.99
C ASN A 38 8.99 -28.30 28.58
N GLN A 39 8.12 -27.72 29.42
CA GLN A 39 6.68 -27.94 29.34
C GLN A 39 6.18 -27.26 28.07
N ARG A 40 5.78 -28.06 27.07
CA ARG A 40 5.32 -27.56 25.76
C ARG A 40 4.17 -26.57 26.00
N LYS A 41 4.47 -25.27 25.92
CA LYS A 41 3.47 -24.21 25.97
C LYS A 41 2.47 -24.48 24.86
N THR A 42 1.21 -24.65 25.23
CA THR A 42 0.13 -24.88 24.28
C THR A 42 -0.01 -23.65 23.40
N VAL A 43 0.21 -23.80 22.09
CA VAL A 43 0.06 -22.71 21.13
C VAL A 43 -1.42 -22.33 21.06
N ASN A 44 -1.73 -21.08 21.42
CA ASN A 44 -3.09 -20.57 21.33
C ASN A 44 -3.44 -20.29 19.86
N LEU A 45 -4.04 -21.29 19.20
CA LEU A 45 -4.39 -21.22 17.78
C LEU A 45 -5.33 -20.05 17.46
N ALA A 46 -6.22 -19.68 18.39
CA ALA A 46 -7.11 -18.54 18.22
C ALA A 46 -6.34 -17.20 18.26
N ALA A 47 -5.33 -17.07 19.13
CA ALA A 47 -4.46 -15.89 19.12
C ALA A 47 -3.65 -15.78 17.82
N LEU A 48 -3.11 -16.90 17.31
CA LEU A 48 -2.42 -16.93 16.02
C LEU A 48 -3.35 -16.54 14.86
N ALA A 49 -4.59 -17.05 14.84
CA ALA A 49 -5.59 -16.69 13.84
C ALA A 49 -5.97 -15.20 13.90
N MET A 50 -6.18 -14.63 15.09
CA MET A 50 -6.46 -13.19 15.24
C MET A 50 -5.28 -12.32 14.78
N CYS A 51 -4.04 -12.69 15.12
CA CYS A 51 -2.82 -11.98 14.68
C CYS A 51 -2.58 -12.00 13.16
N LEU A 52 -3.24 -12.89 12.42
CA LEU A 52 -3.20 -12.94 10.95
C LEU A 52 -4.42 -12.24 10.33
N LEU A 53 -5.62 -12.63 10.75
CA LEU A 53 -6.87 -12.24 10.11
C LEU A 53 -7.28 -10.79 10.42
N LEU A 54 -7.03 -10.30 11.64
CA LEU A 54 -7.45 -8.94 12.02
C LEU A 54 -6.65 -7.87 11.27
N PRO A 55 -5.30 -7.91 11.18
CA PRO A 55 -4.55 -6.97 10.35
C PRO A 55 -4.90 -7.07 8.86
N TRP A 56 -5.17 -8.28 8.35
CA TRP A 56 -5.54 -8.48 6.95
C TRP A 56 -6.93 -7.94 6.60
N LEU A 57 -7.93 -8.14 7.47
CA LEU A 57 -9.26 -7.54 7.32
C LEU A 57 -9.21 -6.02 7.45
N LEU A 58 -8.41 -5.49 8.39
CA LEU A 58 -8.20 -4.05 8.55
C LEU A 58 -7.55 -3.45 7.29
N PHE A 59 -6.48 -4.09 6.78
CA PHE A 59 -5.81 -3.67 5.55
C PHE A 59 -6.78 -3.66 4.37
N THR A 60 -7.47 -4.78 4.12
CA THR A 60 -8.33 -4.92 2.94
C THR A 60 -9.52 -3.95 2.98
N ALA A 61 -10.18 -3.78 4.14
CA ALA A 61 -11.28 -2.84 4.28
C ALA A 61 -10.84 -1.39 4.00
N VAL A 62 -9.84 -0.88 4.73
CA VAL A 62 -9.36 0.51 4.56
C VAL A 62 -8.79 0.74 3.16
N PHE A 63 -8.03 -0.22 2.62
CA PHE A 63 -7.52 -0.14 1.26
C PHE A 63 -8.64 -0.04 0.23
N THR A 64 -9.73 -0.81 0.36
CA THR A 64 -10.88 -0.69 -0.57
C THR A 64 -11.62 0.64 -0.45
N VAL A 65 -11.71 1.24 0.74
CA VAL A 65 -12.38 2.54 0.92
C VAL A 65 -11.58 3.67 0.24
N HIS A 66 -10.25 3.65 0.33
CA HIS A 66 -9.39 4.62 -0.37
C HIS A 66 -9.26 4.32 -1.87
N ALA A 67 -9.07 3.06 -2.26
CA ALA A 67 -8.81 2.70 -3.67
C ALA A 67 -10.01 2.85 -4.61
N LEU A 68 -11.24 2.83 -4.10
CA LEU A 68 -12.50 2.84 -4.87
C LEU A 68 -13.17 4.22 -4.91
N THR A 69 -14.34 4.32 -5.55
CA THR A 69 -15.04 5.59 -5.80
C THR A 69 -15.48 6.33 -4.54
N MET A 70 -15.58 5.66 -3.39
CA MET A 70 -16.02 6.26 -2.13
C MET A 70 -15.17 7.47 -1.69
N GLN A 71 -13.87 7.50 -2.02
CA GLN A 71 -12.99 8.67 -1.82
C GLN A 71 -13.23 9.82 -2.82
N TYR A 72 -13.87 9.54 -3.96
CA TYR A 72 -14.32 10.54 -4.92
C TYR A 72 -15.65 11.17 -4.48
N ASP A 73 -16.60 10.32 -4.12
CA ASP A 73 -18.00 10.68 -3.83
C ASP A 73 -18.16 11.39 -2.47
N ASP A 74 -17.74 10.77 -1.36
CA ASP A 74 -18.01 11.22 0.01
C ASP A 74 -16.74 11.22 0.90
N LYS A 75 -15.87 12.23 0.70
CA LYS A 75 -14.60 12.37 1.45
C LYS A 75 -14.77 12.45 2.96
N ASP A 76 -15.84 13.10 3.43
CA ASP A 76 -16.16 13.20 4.87
C ASP A 76 -16.45 11.83 5.48
N LEU A 77 -17.11 10.93 4.74
CA LEU A 77 -17.41 9.56 5.18
C LEU A 77 -16.14 8.72 5.25
N VAL A 78 -15.23 8.85 4.29
CA VAL A 78 -13.90 8.21 4.33
C VAL A 78 -13.11 8.68 5.55
N GLN A 79 -13.08 9.98 5.84
CA GLN A 79 -12.39 10.52 7.01
C GLN A 79 -12.98 9.98 8.33
N VAL A 80 -14.30 9.79 8.42
CA VAL A 80 -14.94 9.17 9.60
C VAL A 80 -14.55 7.69 9.74
N ILE A 81 -14.46 6.93 8.64
CA ILE A 81 -13.99 5.54 8.63
C ILE A 81 -12.52 5.45 9.08
N ASP A 82 -11.65 6.30 8.56
CA ASP A 82 -10.23 6.34 8.96
C ASP A 82 -10.07 6.66 10.45
N MET A 83 -10.82 7.64 10.96
CA MET A 83 -10.82 7.97 12.40
C MET A 83 -11.29 6.80 13.27
N ALA A 84 -12.28 6.04 12.82
CA ALA A 84 -12.73 4.81 13.50
C ALA A 84 -11.67 3.69 13.46
N ALA A 85 -10.99 3.51 12.33
CA ALA A 85 -9.90 2.53 12.17
C ALA A 85 -8.67 2.87 13.03
N VAL A 86 -8.30 4.15 13.09
CA VAL A 86 -7.25 4.66 13.99
C VAL A 86 -7.65 4.43 15.45
N ALA A 87 -8.89 4.76 15.84
CA ALA A 87 -9.38 4.55 17.21
C ALA A 87 -9.34 3.05 17.60
N TRP A 88 -9.70 2.15 16.68
CA TRP A 88 -9.60 0.70 16.90
C TRP A 88 -8.14 0.24 17.14
N VAL A 89 -7.19 0.69 16.32
CA VAL A 89 -5.76 0.38 16.52
C VAL A 89 -5.23 0.96 17.84
N VAL A 90 -5.68 2.15 18.25
CA VAL A 90 -5.35 2.73 19.56
C VAL A 90 -5.92 1.90 20.73
N LEU A 91 -7.13 1.35 20.61
CA LEU A 91 -7.70 0.44 21.60
C LEU A 91 -6.91 -0.87 21.70
N LEU A 92 -6.43 -1.42 20.58
CA LEU A 92 -5.51 -2.57 20.59
C LEU A 92 -4.20 -2.24 21.30
N GLY A 93 -3.59 -1.07 21.02
CA GLY A 93 -2.38 -0.60 21.69
C GLY A 93 -2.57 -0.39 23.20
N TYR A 94 -3.71 0.15 23.61
CA TYR A 94 -4.09 0.29 25.01
C TYR A 94 -4.24 -1.08 25.70
N SER A 95 -4.83 -2.07 25.02
CA SER A 95 -4.91 -3.44 25.53
C SER A 95 -3.53 -4.11 25.69
N ALA A 96 -2.59 -3.83 24.78
CA ALA A 96 -1.21 -4.28 24.90
C ALA A 96 -0.49 -3.61 26.08
N PHE A 97 -0.67 -2.30 26.28
CA PHE A 97 -0.10 -1.54 27.39
C PHE A 97 -0.63 -1.99 28.75
N GLN A 98 -1.94 -2.26 28.88
CA GLN A 98 -2.50 -2.84 30.10
C GLN A 98 -1.89 -4.22 30.42
N ASN A 99 -1.72 -5.08 29.42
CA ASN A 99 -1.17 -6.42 29.62
C ASN A 99 0.37 -6.45 29.80
N TRP A 100 1.10 -5.41 29.37
CA TRP A 100 2.50 -5.19 29.76
C TRP A 100 2.60 -4.89 31.27
N ARG A 101 1.70 -4.05 31.80
CA ARG A 101 1.68 -3.66 33.22
C ARG A 101 1.23 -4.75 34.20
N ARG A 102 0.95 -5.97 33.74
CA ARG A 102 0.57 -7.12 34.58
C ARG A 102 1.73 -8.10 34.70
N GLU A 103 2.08 -8.50 35.92
CA GLU A 103 3.22 -9.39 36.19
C GLU A 103 3.02 -10.79 35.58
N ASP A 104 1.79 -11.30 35.56
CA ASP A 104 1.40 -12.56 34.88
C ASP A 104 1.12 -12.39 33.36
N GLY A 105 1.41 -11.23 32.79
CA GLY A 105 1.09 -10.91 31.40
C GLY A 105 1.83 -11.77 30.37
N GLN A 106 1.18 -12.04 29.23
CA GLN A 106 1.85 -12.52 28.01
C GLN A 106 1.89 -11.39 26.96
N PRO A 107 2.72 -10.34 27.15
CA PRO A 107 2.64 -9.11 26.35
C PRO A 107 2.98 -9.30 24.87
N LEU A 108 3.83 -10.27 24.53
CA LEU A 108 4.38 -10.47 23.18
C LEU A 108 3.31 -10.57 22.08
N TRP A 109 2.20 -11.30 22.30
CA TRP A 109 1.20 -11.49 21.26
C TRP A 109 0.29 -10.27 21.08
N TYR A 110 -0.03 -9.55 22.16
CA TYR A 110 -0.73 -8.27 22.09
C TYR A 110 0.11 -7.19 21.40
N ILE A 111 1.41 -7.11 21.73
CA ILE A 111 2.35 -6.17 21.08
C ILE A 111 2.47 -6.49 19.58
N PHE A 112 2.57 -7.78 19.22
CA PHE A 112 2.61 -8.20 17.82
C PHE A 112 1.32 -7.83 17.07
N LEU A 113 0.13 -8.12 17.65
CA LEU A 113 -1.17 -7.77 17.08
C LEU A 113 -1.32 -6.25 16.87
N PHE A 114 -0.90 -5.44 17.84
CA PHE A 114 -0.90 -3.98 17.71
C PHE A 114 0.04 -3.51 16.60
N ALA A 115 1.29 -3.99 16.60
CA ALA A 115 2.29 -3.58 15.62
C ALA A 115 1.92 -3.98 14.18
N SER A 116 1.38 -5.19 13.97
CA SER A 116 0.92 -5.64 12.66
C SER A 116 -0.33 -4.89 12.20
N SER A 117 -1.27 -4.58 13.10
CA SER A 117 -2.47 -3.79 12.78
C SER A 117 -2.12 -2.32 12.46
N ALA A 118 -1.18 -1.71 13.18
CA ALA A 118 -0.72 -0.35 12.92
C ALA A 118 0.03 -0.24 11.58
N LEU A 119 0.91 -1.21 11.27
CA LEU A 119 1.58 -1.29 9.98
C LEU A 119 0.58 -1.54 8.83
N ALA A 120 -0.39 -2.43 9.04
CA ALA A 120 -1.47 -2.69 8.08
C ALA A 120 -2.29 -1.42 7.78
N LEU A 121 -2.69 -0.66 8.80
CA LEU A 121 -3.44 0.59 8.61
C LEU A 121 -2.64 1.64 7.84
N PHE A 122 -1.35 1.83 8.19
CA PHE A 122 -0.47 2.78 7.49
C PHE A 122 -0.27 2.40 6.01
N LEU A 123 -0.04 1.11 5.72
CA LEU A 123 0.11 0.62 4.35
C LEU A 123 -1.20 0.69 3.56
N ALA A 124 -2.35 0.45 4.19
CA ALA A 124 -3.66 0.53 3.53
C ALA A 124 -3.98 1.96 3.05
N ILE A 125 -3.79 2.97 3.91
CA ILE A 125 -4.01 4.37 3.57
C ILE A 125 -3.01 4.84 2.51
N THR A 126 -1.72 4.56 2.69
CA THR A 126 -0.67 5.04 1.75
C THR A 126 -0.77 4.38 0.38
N LEU A 127 -0.94 3.05 0.30
CA LEU A 127 -1.07 2.36 -0.99
C LEU A 127 -2.45 2.60 -1.63
N GLY A 128 -3.51 2.71 -0.82
CA GLY A 128 -4.86 3.04 -1.28
C GLY A 128 -4.91 4.40 -1.95
N ASN A 129 -4.41 5.45 -1.27
CA ASN A 129 -4.36 6.80 -1.83
C ASN A 129 -3.41 6.91 -3.04
N VAL A 130 -2.29 6.18 -3.07
CA VAL A 130 -1.44 6.10 -4.27
C VAL A 130 -2.21 5.50 -5.44
N ASN A 131 -2.91 4.37 -5.26
CA ASN A 131 -3.74 3.78 -6.31
C ASN A 131 -4.90 4.70 -6.74
N TYR A 132 -5.52 5.39 -5.78
CA TYR A 132 -6.60 6.34 -6.03
C TYR A 132 -6.15 7.45 -6.97
N VAL A 133 -5.02 8.11 -6.67
CA VAL A 133 -4.50 9.22 -7.49
C VAL A 133 -3.96 8.73 -8.84
N THR A 134 -3.32 7.56 -8.93
CA THR A 134 -2.71 7.10 -10.19
C THR A 134 -3.67 6.41 -11.15
N ASN A 135 -4.67 5.68 -10.65
CA ASN A 135 -5.56 4.84 -11.46
C ASN A 135 -7.03 5.28 -11.37
N THR A 136 -7.55 5.52 -10.16
CA THR A 136 -8.99 5.74 -9.95
C THR A 136 -9.45 7.12 -10.38
N VAL A 137 -8.73 8.19 -10.01
CA VAL A 137 -9.09 9.57 -10.38
C VAL A 137 -9.08 9.79 -11.90
N PRO A 138 -8.01 9.46 -12.66
CA PRO A 138 -8.02 9.66 -14.11
C PRO A 138 -9.11 8.87 -14.83
N PHE A 139 -9.48 7.69 -14.31
CA PHE A 139 -10.58 6.88 -14.85
C PHE A 139 -11.96 7.50 -14.58
N LEU A 140 -12.21 7.98 -13.36
CA LEU A 140 -13.49 8.60 -13.00
C LEU A 140 -13.69 9.94 -13.70
N ASP A 141 -12.68 10.81 -13.74
CA ASP A 141 -12.77 12.09 -14.43
C ASP A 141 -12.98 11.90 -15.95
N ALA A 142 -12.32 10.92 -16.56
CA ALA A 142 -12.54 10.51 -17.97
C ALA A 142 -13.86 9.74 -18.22
N GLY A 143 -14.64 9.47 -17.17
CA GLY A 143 -15.99 8.90 -17.22
C GLY A 143 -17.11 9.91 -16.92
N ASN A 144 -16.81 10.94 -16.11
CA ASN A 144 -17.77 11.96 -15.66
C ASN A 144 -17.91 13.16 -16.62
N MET A 145 -17.01 13.29 -17.59
CA MET A 145 -17.06 14.32 -18.64
C MET A 145 -17.89 13.89 -19.86
N ASN A 146 -18.34 14.86 -20.66
CA ASN A 146 -19.23 14.62 -21.81
C ASN A 146 -18.50 13.94 -23.00
N ASP A 147 -19.28 13.23 -23.80
CA ASP A 147 -18.84 12.57 -25.05
C ASP A 147 -19.45 13.29 -26.26
N TYR A 148 -18.62 13.73 -27.20
CA TYR A 148 -19.02 14.54 -28.35
C TYR A 148 -18.74 13.83 -29.67
N MET A 149 -19.78 13.66 -30.49
CA MET A 149 -19.77 12.91 -31.74
C MET A 149 -19.72 13.80 -32.99
N ASN A 150 -18.94 13.36 -33.99
CA ASN A 150 -18.77 14.04 -35.29
C ASN A 150 -18.32 15.50 -35.17
N VAL A 151 -17.33 15.78 -34.32
CA VAL A 151 -16.77 17.13 -34.16
C VAL A 151 -15.78 17.44 -35.28
N SER A 152 -16.01 18.51 -36.05
CA SER A 152 -15.01 19.00 -37.00
C SER A 152 -14.00 19.95 -36.32
N PRO A 153 -12.67 19.68 -36.42
CA PRO A 153 -11.62 20.59 -35.95
C PRO A 153 -11.64 21.99 -36.57
N LYS A 154 -12.40 22.19 -37.66
CA LYS A 154 -12.51 23.45 -38.40
C LYS A 154 -13.67 24.34 -37.95
N GLU A 155 -14.73 23.74 -37.44
CA GLU A 155 -15.97 24.44 -37.07
C GLU A 155 -16.03 24.74 -35.57
N TYR A 156 -15.56 23.79 -34.74
CA TYR A 156 -15.57 23.89 -33.29
C TYR A 156 -14.26 24.46 -32.75
N LYS A 157 -14.35 25.24 -31.67
CA LYS A 157 -13.20 25.74 -30.92
C LYS A 157 -13.05 25.01 -29.60
N GLY A 158 -11.82 24.83 -29.13
CA GLY A 158 -11.51 24.13 -27.87
C GLY A 158 -12.23 24.75 -26.67
N ASN A 159 -12.34 26.08 -26.65
CA ASN A 159 -13.09 26.84 -25.64
C ASN A 159 -14.59 26.49 -25.57
N GLN A 160 -15.18 25.88 -26.61
CA GLN A 160 -16.59 25.46 -26.63
C GLN A 160 -16.80 24.04 -26.10
N LEU A 161 -15.72 23.26 -25.95
CA LEU A 161 -15.73 21.84 -25.55
C LEU A 161 -14.88 21.63 -24.28
N MET A 162 -14.87 22.60 -23.38
CA MET A 162 -14.06 22.58 -22.15
C MET A 162 -14.48 21.50 -21.13
N ASP A 163 -15.63 20.86 -21.36
CA ASP A 163 -16.25 19.77 -20.62
C ASP A 163 -16.14 18.40 -21.31
N VAL A 164 -15.48 18.32 -22.48
CA VAL A 164 -15.29 17.06 -23.20
C VAL A 164 -14.34 16.12 -22.46
N GLY A 165 -14.69 14.84 -22.37
CA GLY A 165 -13.79 13.76 -21.95
C GLY A 165 -13.40 12.88 -23.13
N ARG A 166 -14.37 12.59 -24.00
CA ARG A 166 -14.22 11.76 -25.20
C ARG A 166 -14.71 12.55 -26.40
N ILE A 167 -13.94 12.50 -27.48
CA ILE A 167 -14.25 13.21 -28.71
C ILE A 167 -14.12 12.25 -29.89
N HIS A 168 -15.19 12.10 -30.65
CA HIS A 168 -15.17 11.43 -31.93
C HIS A 168 -15.20 12.50 -33.01
N PHE A 169 -14.05 12.75 -33.62
CA PHE A 169 -13.92 13.69 -34.71
C PHE A 169 -14.69 13.22 -35.95
N SER A 170 -15.05 14.14 -36.83
CA SER A 170 -15.65 13.83 -38.13
C SER A 170 -14.65 13.07 -39.03
N ALA A 171 -15.16 12.28 -39.99
CA ALA A 171 -14.36 11.35 -40.80
C ALA A 171 -13.36 12.02 -41.77
N ASP A 172 -13.44 13.35 -41.94
CA ASP A 172 -12.47 14.17 -42.65
C ASP A 172 -11.26 14.55 -41.79
N ALA A 173 -11.31 14.36 -40.46
CA ALA A 173 -10.26 14.77 -39.54
C ALA A 173 -8.96 13.94 -39.69
N LYS A 174 -7.81 14.64 -39.71
CA LYS A 174 -6.47 14.08 -39.96
C LYS A 174 -5.38 14.83 -39.18
N LEU A 175 -4.29 14.14 -38.87
CA LEU A 175 -3.12 14.75 -38.21
C LEU A 175 -2.26 15.52 -39.24
N ASP A 176 -1.93 16.79 -38.97
CA ASP A 176 -0.94 17.51 -39.77
C ASP A 176 0.48 17.25 -39.23
N LEU A 177 1.05 16.13 -39.67
CA LEU A 177 2.42 15.73 -39.34
C LEU A 177 3.46 16.82 -39.67
N THR A 178 3.21 17.71 -40.64
CA THR A 178 4.15 18.80 -41.00
C THR A 178 4.28 19.87 -39.91
N LYS A 179 3.32 19.92 -38.99
CA LYS A 179 3.28 20.82 -37.82
C LYS A 179 3.49 20.06 -36.50
N SER A 180 3.89 18.80 -36.56
CA SER A 180 4.27 18.05 -35.35
C SER A 180 5.53 18.66 -34.72
N MET A 181 5.59 18.60 -33.39
CA MET A 181 6.70 19.10 -32.58
C MET A 181 7.00 18.11 -31.46
N GLY A 182 8.25 18.10 -30.99
CA GLY A 182 8.60 17.38 -29.78
C GLY A 182 9.56 18.16 -28.90
N PHE A 183 9.53 17.87 -27.60
CA PHE A 183 10.31 18.54 -26.58
C PHE A 183 10.81 17.51 -25.56
N LYS A 184 12.11 17.52 -25.27
CA LYS A 184 12.73 16.49 -24.41
C LYS A 184 13.07 17.04 -23.02
N ASN A 185 12.44 16.47 -21.99
CA ASN A 185 12.73 16.72 -20.58
C ASN A 185 12.52 15.42 -19.79
N LEU A 186 13.63 14.71 -19.53
CA LEU A 186 13.68 13.27 -19.21
C LEU A 186 13.10 12.42 -20.36
N ASP A 187 11.78 12.40 -20.50
CA ASP A 187 11.05 11.84 -21.63
C ASP A 187 10.99 12.81 -22.83
N THR A 188 10.77 12.29 -24.03
CA THR A 188 10.42 13.10 -25.21
C THR A 188 8.90 13.25 -25.27
N TYR A 189 8.38 14.44 -24.99
CA TYR A 189 6.99 14.81 -25.23
C TYR A 189 6.78 15.10 -26.72
N CYS A 190 5.69 14.58 -27.30
CA CYS A 190 5.38 14.65 -28.72
C CYS A 190 3.97 15.22 -28.90
N VAL A 191 3.79 16.17 -29.82
CA VAL A 191 2.49 16.79 -30.14
C VAL A 191 2.32 16.94 -31.65
N VAL A 192 1.08 16.82 -32.13
CA VAL A 192 0.70 17.10 -33.52
C VAL A 192 -0.72 17.69 -33.57
N PRO A 193 -0.97 18.74 -34.37
CA PRO A 193 -2.30 19.32 -34.46
C PRO A 193 -3.25 18.43 -35.28
N ILE A 194 -4.51 18.42 -34.87
CA ILE A 194 -5.61 17.74 -35.58
C ILE A 194 -6.29 18.76 -36.49
N THR A 195 -6.47 18.37 -37.75
CA THR A 195 -6.92 19.21 -38.86
C THR A 195 -8.04 18.49 -39.63
N VAL A 196 -8.56 19.11 -40.70
CA VAL A 196 -9.43 18.41 -41.67
C VAL A 196 -8.69 18.15 -42.98
N GLY A 197 -9.11 17.14 -43.73
CA GLY A 197 -8.54 16.81 -45.04
C GLY A 197 -8.91 17.82 -46.12
N SER A 198 -7.91 18.47 -46.70
CA SER A 198 -8.08 19.32 -47.88
C SER A 198 -8.49 18.51 -49.12
N THR A 199 -9.28 19.14 -50.00
CA THR A 199 -9.59 18.61 -51.35
C THR A 199 -8.36 18.38 -52.24
N ALA A 200 -7.21 18.98 -51.89
CA ALA A 200 -5.92 18.74 -52.53
C ALA A 200 -5.21 17.44 -52.08
N GLY A 201 -5.78 16.68 -51.13
CA GLY A 201 -5.25 15.37 -50.68
C GLY A 201 -4.29 15.40 -49.49
N GLY A 202 -4.04 16.58 -48.90
CA GLY A 202 -3.24 16.75 -47.67
C GLY A 202 -4.08 17.28 -46.48
N PRO A 203 -3.45 17.58 -45.33
CA PRO A 203 -4.11 18.36 -44.27
C PRO A 203 -4.42 19.78 -44.75
N GLU A 204 -5.58 20.32 -44.38
CA GLU A 204 -5.93 21.73 -44.60
C GLU A 204 -5.24 22.61 -43.55
N GLN A 205 -4.75 23.78 -43.96
CA GLN A 205 -4.19 24.76 -43.04
C GLN A 205 -5.33 25.58 -42.42
N LEU A 206 -5.54 25.42 -41.11
CA LEU A 206 -6.46 26.24 -40.33
C LEU A 206 -5.80 27.55 -39.88
N GLU A 207 -6.62 28.56 -39.61
CA GLU A 207 -6.20 29.82 -38.98
C GLU A 207 -5.79 29.63 -37.51
N ASN A 208 -6.41 28.68 -36.82
CA ASN A 208 -6.19 28.37 -35.41
C ASN A 208 -6.18 26.83 -35.25
N TYR A 209 -5.41 26.32 -34.29
CA TYR A 209 -5.28 24.89 -34.01
C TYR A 209 -5.60 24.64 -32.54
N ASP A 210 -6.86 24.29 -32.25
CA ASP A 210 -7.34 24.09 -30.89
C ASP A 210 -7.21 22.63 -30.42
N PHE A 211 -7.19 21.68 -31.36
CA PHE A 211 -7.13 20.24 -31.09
C PHE A 211 -5.75 19.67 -31.41
N TRP A 212 -5.18 18.92 -30.46
CA TRP A 212 -3.83 18.36 -30.55
C TRP A 212 -3.83 16.91 -30.08
N ALA A 213 -3.29 16.01 -30.89
CA ALA A 213 -2.93 14.66 -30.46
C ALA A 213 -1.54 14.72 -29.81
N ILE A 214 -1.37 14.02 -28.69
CA ILE A 214 -0.17 14.11 -27.85
C ILE A 214 0.28 12.73 -27.36
N GLY A 215 1.53 12.63 -26.93
CA GLY A 215 2.04 11.46 -26.20
C GLY A 215 3.51 11.59 -25.84
N THR A 216 4.14 10.48 -25.46
CA THR A 216 5.55 10.43 -25.04
C THR A 216 6.34 9.34 -25.76
N ASN A 217 7.62 9.61 -25.98
CA ASN A 217 8.63 8.71 -26.53
C ASN A 217 8.27 8.07 -27.90
N CYS A 218 7.46 8.77 -28.69
CA CYS A 218 6.91 8.33 -29.99
C CYS A 218 7.26 9.28 -31.15
N CYS A 219 8.30 10.10 -30.98
CA CYS A 219 8.85 11.01 -31.98
C CYS A 219 10.36 11.17 -31.75
N SER A 220 11.11 11.64 -32.75
CA SER A 220 12.52 12.01 -32.57
C SER A 220 12.70 13.16 -31.56
N GLY A 221 11.76 14.11 -31.54
CA GLY A 221 11.86 15.35 -30.78
C GLY A 221 12.79 16.40 -31.40
N HIS A 222 13.20 16.24 -32.66
CA HIS A 222 14.01 17.21 -33.41
C HIS A 222 13.69 17.27 -34.92
N VAL A 223 12.83 16.36 -35.41
CA VAL A 223 12.18 16.40 -36.72
C VAL A 223 10.67 16.53 -36.49
N ALA A 224 9.93 17.01 -37.49
CA ALA A 224 8.47 16.94 -37.53
C ALA A 224 8.03 15.50 -37.84
N ASP A 225 8.09 14.63 -36.83
CA ASP A 225 7.64 13.24 -36.87
C ASP A 225 6.75 12.91 -35.66
N PHE A 226 5.67 12.15 -35.88
CA PHE A 226 4.75 11.74 -34.82
C PHE A 226 4.22 10.34 -35.12
N HIS A 227 4.51 9.38 -34.23
CA HIS A 227 4.22 7.96 -34.41
C HIS A 227 3.44 7.37 -33.22
N CYS A 228 2.68 8.20 -32.49
CA CYS A 228 1.99 7.80 -31.28
C CYS A 228 0.67 7.08 -31.56
N GLY A 229 0.52 5.85 -31.06
CA GLY A 229 -0.71 5.07 -31.18
C GLY A 229 -1.10 4.80 -32.65
N GLU A 230 -2.39 4.89 -32.95
CA GLU A 230 -2.98 4.61 -34.26
C GLU A 230 -2.80 5.76 -35.28
N TYR A 231 -1.70 6.52 -35.22
CA TYR A 231 -1.47 7.76 -36.00
C TYR A 231 -1.63 7.65 -37.53
N ASN A 232 -1.45 6.45 -38.08
CA ASN A 232 -1.54 6.15 -39.53
C ASN A 232 -2.81 5.33 -39.88
N ASN A 233 -3.73 5.15 -38.94
CA ASN A 233 -4.95 4.39 -39.15
C ASN A 233 -6.09 5.31 -39.60
N VAL A 234 -6.56 5.12 -40.84
CA VAL A 234 -7.61 5.94 -41.45
C VAL A 234 -9.01 5.78 -40.81
N ALA A 235 -9.17 4.91 -39.81
CA ALA A 235 -10.40 4.77 -39.01
C ALA A 235 -10.26 5.37 -37.59
N ALA A 236 -9.07 5.84 -37.19
CA ALA A 236 -8.80 6.36 -35.85
C ALA A 236 -9.22 7.83 -35.71
N HIS A 237 -10.52 8.07 -35.55
CA HIS A 237 -11.09 9.41 -35.31
C HIS A 237 -11.49 9.68 -33.84
N ALA A 238 -11.21 8.76 -32.92
CA ALA A 238 -11.54 8.90 -31.51
C ALA A 238 -10.34 9.41 -30.69
N GLY A 239 -10.59 10.37 -29.80
CA GLY A 239 -9.61 10.90 -28.84
C GLY A 239 -10.16 10.88 -27.41
N LEU A 240 -9.26 10.64 -26.45
CA LEU A 240 -9.50 10.85 -25.02
C LEU A 240 -8.74 12.10 -24.57
N ARG A 241 -9.38 12.95 -23.76
CA ARG A 241 -8.71 14.10 -23.13
C ARG A 241 -7.64 13.64 -22.14
N LEU A 242 -6.49 14.30 -22.14
CA LEU A 242 -5.49 14.12 -21.09
C LEU A 242 -6.01 14.70 -19.77
N MET A 243 -6.16 13.83 -18.77
CA MET A 243 -6.33 14.21 -17.37
C MET A 243 -5.01 13.96 -16.63
N LYS A 244 -4.57 14.93 -15.82
CA LYS A 244 -3.29 14.94 -15.11
C LYS A 244 -3.34 15.86 -13.89
#